data_AF-A0A3P3W3N9-F1
#
_entry.id   AF-A0A3P3W3N9-F1
#
_cell.length_a   1.000
_cell.length_b   1.000
_cell.length_c   1.000
_cell.angle_alpha   90.00
_cell.angle_beta   90.00
_cell.angle_gamma   90.00
#
_symmetry.space_group_name_H-M   'P 1'
#
loop_
_entity.id
_entity.type
_entity.pdbx_description
1 polymer ?
#
loop_
_entity_poly.entity_id
_entity_poly.type
_entity_poly.pdbx_seq_one_letter_code
_entity_poly.pdbx_strand_id
1 'polypeptide(L)'
;MDFIAKEISISDEGFGITISICQKEDKYNPNIDLSFEEIVNSMGKYILLQKTYAEDEFETDYYYFESHDKDNCGELDDYEIVLSHSEFIIKAPNFKYKIGIDSDSILFDELKQALQYFTKDKGKLIVL
;
A
#
# COMPACT_ATOMS: atom_id res chain seq x y z
N MET A 1 8.31 13.65 -5.16
CA MET A 1 7.99 12.85 -3.98
C MET A 1 6.64 13.34 -3.52
N ASP A 2 5.65 12.46 -3.48
CA ASP A 2 4.23 12.81 -3.38
C ASP A 2 3.81 13.05 -1.92
N PHE A 3 4.40 12.31 -0.99
CA PHE A 3 4.38 12.55 0.45
C PHE A 3 5.52 11.81 1.18
N ILE A 4 5.68 12.10 2.48
CA ILE A 4 6.54 11.36 3.42
C ILE A 4 5.62 10.52 4.30
N ALA A 5 5.85 9.22 4.34
CA ALA A 5 5.12 8.30 5.20
C ALA A 5 5.47 8.55 6.68
N LYS A 6 4.45 8.44 7.53
CA LYS A 6 4.58 8.40 8.99
C LYS A 6 4.18 7.05 9.56
N GLU A 7 3.38 6.31 8.82
CA GLU A 7 2.94 4.98 9.18
C GLU A 7 3.00 4.08 7.96
N ILE A 8 3.49 2.86 8.18
CA ILE A 8 3.47 1.75 7.24
C ILE A 8 2.92 0.56 8.01
N SER A 9 1.88 -0.08 7.48
CA SER A 9 1.33 -1.29 8.08
C SER A 9 1.23 -2.40 7.05
N ILE A 10 1.45 -3.62 7.53
CA ILE A 10 1.38 -4.85 6.75
C ILE A 10 0.44 -5.76 7.53
N SER A 11 -0.65 -6.17 6.91
CA SER A 11 -1.56 -7.18 7.45
C SER A 11 -1.60 -8.36 6.49
N ASP A 12 -1.18 -9.54 6.95
CA ASP A 12 -1.31 -10.80 6.21
C ASP A 12 -2.34 -11.65 6.96
N GLU A 13 -3.56 -11.63 6.46
CA GLU A 13 -4.69 -12.39 7.00
C GLU A 13 -4.99 -13.57 6.08
N GLY A 14 -5.74 -14.57 6.57
CA GLY A 14 -5.98 -15.82 5.83
C GLY A 14 -6.61 -15.67 4.44
N PHE A 15 -7.09 -14.48 4.09
CA PHE A 15 -7.74 -14.15 2.80
C PHE A 15 -6.92 -13.21 1.92
N GLY A 16 -5.76 -12.75 2.37
CA GLY A 16 -4.94 -11.83 1.58
C GLY A 16 -3.93 -11.05 2.40
N ILE A 17 -3.09 -10.32 1.67
CA ILE A 17 -2.14 -9.37 2.23
C ILE A 17 -2.53 -7.95 1.86
N THR A 18 -2.46 -7.06 2.84
CA THR A 18 -2.70 -5.63 2.70
C THR A 18 -1.48 -4.85 3.18
N ILE A 19 -1.01 -3.91 2.36
CA ILE A 19 0.08 -3.00 2.69
C ILE A 19 -0.46 -1.58 2.59
N SER A 20 -0.39 -0.83 3.69
CA SER A 20 -0.80 0.58 3.72
C SER A 20 0.41 1.49 4.01
N ILE A 21 0.47 2.63 3.33
CA ILE A 21 1.50 3.65 3.53
C ILE A 21 0.82 5.01 3.64
N CYS A 22 0.92 5.62 4.82
CA CYS A 22 0.13 6.79 5.22
C CYS A 22 1.02 7.98 5.60
N GLN A 23 0.62 9.19 5.21
CA GLN A 23 1.30 10.44 5.54
C GLN A 23 1.14 10.83 7.02
N LYS A 24 0.06 10.38 7.66
CA LYS A 24 -0.25 10.65 9.05
C LYS A 24 -0.34 9.31 9.77
N GLU A 25 0.08 9.30 11.04
CA GLU A 25 -0.26 8.23 11.96
C GLU A 25 -1.78 8.21 12.15
N ASP A 26 -2.37 7.02 12.15
CA ASP A 26 -3.77 6.84 12.46
C ASP A 26 -4.02 7.22 13.93
N LYS A 27 -4.60 8.40 14.11
CA LYS A 27 -5.04 8.92 15.41
C LYS A 27 -6.53 8.73 15.61
N TYR A 28 -7.16 7.86 14.82
CA TYR A 28 -8.58 7.59 14.93
C TYR A 28 -8.93 7.20 16.37
N ASN A 29 -9.64 8.10 17.04
CA ASN A 29 -10.24 7.86 18.33
C ASN A 29 -11.74 7.63 18.07
N PRO A 30 -12.25 6.40 18.25
CA PRO A 30 -13.64 6.06 17.96
C PRO A 30 -14.66 6.83 18.84
N ASN A 31 -14.19 7.61 19.82
CA ASN A 31 -15.02 8.48 20.66
C ASN A 31 -15.18 9.91 20.11
N ILE A 32 -14.60 10.24 18.94
CA ILE A 32 -14.76 11.55 18.31
C ILE A 32 -15.79 11.40 17.19
N ASP A 33 -16.92 12.07 17.35
CA ASP A 33 -18.00 12.12 16.35
C ASP A 33 -17.55 13.02 15.19
N LEU A 34 -16.89 12.43 14.18
CA LEU A 34 -16.44 13.10 12.97
C LEU A 34 -17.40 12.81 11.82
N SER A 35 -17.70 13.82 11.00
CA SER A 35 -18.37 13.59 9.73
C SER A 35 -17.48 12.79 8.77
N PHE A 36 -18.08 12.11 7.79
CA PHE A 36 -17.34 11.37 6.76
C PHE A 36 -16.26 12.24 6.07
N GLU A 37 -16.58 13.50 5.80
CA GLU A 37 -15.66 14.45 5.17
C GLU A 37 -14.50 14.82 6.10
N GLU A 38 -14.75 14.97 7.40
CA GLU A 38 -13.70 15.18 8.41
C GLU A 38 -12.82 13.94 8.61
N ILE A 39 -13.39 12.74 8.53
CA ILE A 39 -12.66 11.47 8.58
C ILE A 39 -11.70 11.39 7.39
N VAL A 40 -12.21 11.57 6.16
CA VAL A 40 -11.40 11.54 4.94
C VAL A 40 -10.31 12.62 4.97
N ASN A 41 -10.62 13.84 5.40
CA ASN A 41 -9.64 14.92 5.54
C ASN A 41 -8.62 14.65 6.65
N SER A 42 -8.99 13.92 7.71
CA SER A 42 -8.10 13.58 8.81
C SER A 42 -7.05 12.54 8.41
N MET A 43 -7.40 11.58 7.54
CA MET A 43 -6.53 10.46 7.11
C MET A 43 -5.29 10.92 6.33
N GLY A 44 -5.34 12.09 5.70
CA GLY A 44 -4.21 12.62 4.92
C GLY A 44 -3.94 11.80 3.66
N LYS A 45 -2.76 11.95 3.07
CA LYS A 45 -2.39 11.18 1.88
C LYS A 45 -2.04 9.74 2.25
N TYR A 46 -2.54 8.79 1.48
CA TYR A 46 -2.22 7.38 1.62
C TYR A 46 -2.13 6.69 0.27
N ILE A 47 -1.54 5.49 0.28
CA ILE A 47 -1.77 4.44 -0.69
C ILE A 47 -2.07 3.12 0.04
N LEU A 48 -2.83 2.25 -0.62
CA LEU A 48 -3.19 0.91 -0.18
C LEU A 48 -2.90 -0.07 -1.32
N LEU A 49 -2.22 -1.16 -0.97
CA LEU A 49 -2.05 -2.33 -1.83
C LEU A 49 -2.75 -3.51 -1.19
N GLN A 50 -3.54 -4.22 -1.97
CA GLN A 50 -4.22 -5.43 -1.50
C GLN A 50 -4.07 -6.55 -2.51
N LYS A 51 -3.68 -7.73 -2.03
CA LYS A 51 -3.70 -8.98 -2.78
C LYS A 51 -4.68 -9.91 -2.04
N THR A 52 -5.80 -10.22 -2.66
CA THR A 52 -6.79 -11.18 -2.15
C THR A 52 -6.56 -12.54 -2.78
N TYR A 53 -6.52 -13.59 -1.98
CA TYR A 53 -6.28 -14.96 -2.45
C TYR A 53 -7.52 -15.51 -3.14
N ALA A 54 -7.33 -16.28 -4.22
CA ALA A 54 -8.41 -17.02 -4.86
C ALA A 54 -9.11 -17.94 -3.83
N GLU A 55 -10.45 -17.95 -3.82
CA GLU A 55 -11.20 -18.80 -2.89
C GLU A 55 -11.27 -20.27 -3.36
N ASP A 56 -11.17 -20.50 -4.68
CA ASP A 56 -11.20 -21.82 -5.28
C ASP A 56 -10.32 -21.94 -6.54
N GLU A 57 -10.34 -23.11 -7.18
CA GLU A 57 -9.53 -23.44 -8.37
C GLU A 57 -9.95 -22.73 -9.66
N PHE A 58 -11.10 -22.04 -9.66
CA PHE A 58 -11.63 -21.29 -10.80
C PHE A 58 -11.36 -19.79 -10.69
N GLU A 59 -10.88 -19.32 -9.53
CA GLU A 59 -10.51 -17.93 -9.28
C GLU A 59 -8.99 -17.72 -9.35
N THR A 60 -8.59 -16.47 -9.56
CA THR A 60 -7.18 -16.07 -9.50
C THR A 60 -7.02 -14.97 -8.46
N ASP A 61 -5.85 -14.90 -7.84
CA ASP A 61 -5.52 -13.83 -6.91
C ASP A 61 -5.84 -12.45 -7.50
N TYR A 62 -6.55 -11.64 -6.73
CA TYR A 62 -6.96 -10.30 -7.13
C TYR A 62 -6.03 -9.26 -6.53
N TYR A 63 -5.58 -8.32 -7.35
CA TYR A 63 -4.59 -7.30 -6.99
C TYR A 63 -5.22 -5.93 -7.12
N TYR A 64 -5.20 -5.14 -6.06
CA TYR A 64 -5.87 -3.84 -5.99
C TYR A 64 -4.94 -2.76 -5.46
N PHE A 65 -5.10 -1.57 -6.05
CA PHE A 65 -4.48 -0.33 -5.63
C PHE A 65 -5.55 0.68 -5.26
N GLU A 66 -5.30 1.44 -4.20
CA GLU A 66 -6.06 2.64 -3.89
C GLU A 66 -5.13 3.73 -3.38
N SER A 67 -5.54 4.98 -3.58
CA SER A 67 -4.88 6.13 -2.98
C SER A 67 -5.89 7.15 -2.52
N HIS A 68 -5.42 8.14 -1.75
CA HIS A 68 -6.20 9.33 -1.38
C HIS A 68 -6.79 10.09 -2.58
N ASP A 69 -6.26 9.89 -3.78
CA ASP A 69 -6.86 10.37 -5.01
C ASP A 69 -7.85 9.32 -5.52
N LYS A 70 -9.14 9.64 -5.41
CA LYS A 70 -10.27 8.80 -5.83
C LYS A 70 -10.25 8.40 -7.30
N ASP A 71 -9.53 9.14 -8.15
CA ASP A 71 -9.38 8.80 -9.57
C ASP A 71 -8.25 7.77 -9.79
N ASN A 72 -7.46 7.48 -8.74
CA ASN A 72 -6.34 6.56 -8.74
C ASN A 72 -6.62 5.38 -7.79
N CYS A 73 -7.58 4.55 -8.18
CA CYS A 73 -7.88 3.26 -7.57
C CYS A 73 -8.28 2.22 -8.64
N GLY A 74 -8.12 0.93 -8.33
CA GLY A 74 -8.52 -0.16 -9.22
C GLY A 74 -7.58 -1.36 -9.23
N GLU A 75 -7.82 -2.26 -10.16
CA GLU A 75 -7.03 -3.48 -10.35
C GLU A 75 -5.59 -3.18 -10.77
N LEU A 76 -4.65 -3.99 -10.26
CA LEU A 76 -3.23 -3.95 -10.56
C LEU A 76 -2.79 -5.18 -11.37
N ASP A 77 -2.50 -4.97 -12.65
CA ASP A 77 -2.00 -6.03 -13.54
C ASP A 77 -0.51 -5.89 -13.88
N ASP A 78 -0.14 -4.77 -14.50
CA ASP A 78 1.24 -4.46 -14.90
C ASP A 78 1.76 -3.29 -14.06
N TYR A 79 2.61 -3.59 -13.10
CA TYR A 79 3.16 -2.61 -12.18
C TYR A 79 4.56 -2.99 -11.71
N GLU A 80 5.34 -1.99 -11.31
CA GLU A 80 6.65 -2.19 -10.69
C GLU A 80 6.71 -1.39 -9.40
N ILE A 81 7.28 -2.02 -8.37
CA ILE A 81 7.57 -1.44 -7.08
C ILE A 81 9.09 -1.34 -6.93
N VAL A 82 9.59 -0.18 -6.54
CA VAL A 82 10.98 0.05 -6.16
C VAL A 82 11.01 0.38 -4.66
N LEU A 83 11.80 -0.39 -3.91
CA LEU A 83 11.96 -0.23 -2.47
C LEU A 83 13.43 0.06 -2.12
N SER A 84 13.66 1.06 -1.28
CA SER A 84 14.93 1.36 -0.59
C SER A 84 14.63 1.78 0.84
N HIS A 85 15.64 1.93 1.69
CA HIS A 85 15.44 2.40 3.08
C HIS A 85 14.77 3.77 3.21
N SER A 86 14.81 4.58 2.15
CA SER A 86 14.33 5.97 2.17
C SER A 86 13.17 6.24 1.21
N GLU A 87 12.87 5.31 0.32
CA GLU A 87 11.89 5.52 -0.76
C GLU A 87 11.11 4.25 -1.05
N PHE A 88 9.80 4.42 -1.20
CA PHE A 88 8.87 3.48 -1.81
C PHE A 88 8.33 4.11 -3.10
N ILE A 89 8.44 3.40 -4.22
CA ILE A 89 7.92 3.87 -5.50
C ILE A 89 7.05 2.77 -6.09
N ILE A 90 5.82 3.08 -6.46
CA ILE A 90 4.99 2.23 -7.31
C ILE A 90 4.71 2.94 -8.63
N LYS A 91 4.82 2.23 -9.74
CA LYS A 91 4.46 2.71 -11.07
C LYS A 91 3.63 1.68 -11.81
N ALA A 92 2.60 2.16 -12.50
CA ALA A 92 1.77 1.43 -13.44
C ALA A 92 1.63 2.29 -14.72
N PRO A 93 1.05 1.79 -15.83
CA PRO A 93 0.93 2.55 -17.07
C PRO A 93 0.26 3.93 -16.93
N ASN A 94 -0.69 4.06 -16.00
CA ASN A 94 -1.51 5.25 -15.80
C ASN A 94 -1.11 6.11 -14.59
N PHE A 95 -0.26 5.60 -13.67
CA PHE A 95 0.10 6.37 -12.48
C PHE A 95 1.51 6.06 -11.97
N LYS A 96 2.02 6.97 -11.15
CA LYS A 96 3.25 6.78 -10.40
C LYS A 96 3.16 7.49 -9.06
N TYR A 97 3.46 6.76 -7.99
CA TYR A 97 3.66 7.31 -6.65
C TYR A 97 5.10 7.11 -6.22
N LYS A 98 5.74 8.17 -5.74
CA LYS A 98 7.05 8.19 -5.10
C LYS A 98 6.88 8.73 -3.68
N ILE A 99 6.96 7.85 -2.71
CA ILE A 99 6.75 8.12 -1.29
C ILE A 99 8.09 8.04 -0.58
N GLY A 100 8.41 9.02 0.26
CA GLY A 100 9.56 8.88 1.17
C GLY A 100 9.16 8.08 2.39
N ILE A 101 10.00 7.14 2.77
CA ILE A 101 9.84 6.34 3.98
C ILE A 101 11.07 6.50 4.86
N ASP A 102 10.95 6.23 6.15
CA ASP A 102 12.07 6.12 7.06
C ASP A 102 11.98 4.74 7.69
N SER A 103 12.54 3.75 7.01
CA SER A 103 12.49 2.36 7.46
C SER A 103 13.81 1.99 8.11
N ASP A 104 13.74 1.64 9.39
CA ASP A 104 14.83 0.89 10.03
C ASP A 104 14.99 -0.49 9.37
N SER A 105 16.02 -1.24 9.80
CA SER A 105 16.31 -2.54 9.21
C SER A 105 15.18 -3.56 9.39
N ILE A 106 14.42 -3.48 10.49
CA ILE A 106 13.33 -4.43 10.78
C ILE A 106 12.16 -4.15 9.84
N LEU A 107 11.67 -2.91 9.82
CA LEU A 107 10.57 -2.50 8.97
C LEU A 107 10.92 -2.68 7.47
N PHE A 108 12.17 -2.40 7.09
CA PHE A 108 12.61 -2.61 5.72
C PHE A 108 12.55 -4.09 5.31
N ASP A 109 13.05 -4.99 6.15
CA ASP A 109 13.03 -6.43 5.85
C ASP A 109 11.60 -6.99 5.85
N GLU A 110 10.73 -6.53 6.75
CA GLU A 110 9.30 -6.90 6.77
C GLU A 110 8.59 -6.43 5.50
N LEU A 111 8.75 -5.15 5.13
CA LEU A 111 8.15 -4.59 3.93
C LEU A 111 8.68 -5.25 2.66
N LYS A 112 9.98 -5.55 2.61
CA LYS A 112 10.59 -6.30 1.52
C LYS A 112 9.97 -7.69 1.38
N GLN A 113 9.81 -8.44 2.47
CA GLN A 113 9.20 -9.77 2.43
C GLN A 113 7.74 -9.71 1.98
N ALA A 114 6.96 -8.77 2.53
CA ALA A 114 5.57 -8.54 2.16
C ALA A 114 5.44 -8.22 0.66
N LEU A 115 6.29 -7.33 0.14
CA LEU A 115 6.27 -6.95 -1.26
C LEU A 115 6.77 -8.08 -2.17
N GLN A 116 7.76 -8.86 -1.76
CA GLN A 116 8.20 -10.04 -2.51
C GLN A 116 7.07 -11.05 -2.68
N TYR A 117 6.29 -11.26 -1.61
CA TYR A 117 5.13 -12.12 -1.63
C TYR A 117 3.99 -11.54 -2.47
N PHE A 118 3.70 -10.24 -2.30
CA PHE A 118 2.72 -9.52 -3.11
C PHE A 118 3.03 -9.66 -4.60
N THR A 119 4.23 -9.26 -5.04
CA THR A 119 4.62 -9.23 -6.46
C THR A 119 5.00 -10.59 -7.04
N LYS A 120 4.72 -11.71 -6.36
CA LYS A 120 5.21 -13.03 -6.75
C LYS A 120 4.69 -13.47 -8.12
N ASP A 121 3.40 -13.22 -8.37
CA ASP A 121 2.68 -13.72 -9.55
C ASP A 121 2.36 -12.62 -10.57
N LYS A 122 2.17 -11.38 -10.10
CA LYS A 122 1.97 -10.19 -10.92
C LYS A 122 2.92 -9.06 -10.49
N GLY A 123 3.29 -8.20 -11.44
CA GLY A 123 4.17 -7.06 -11.22
C GLY A 123 5.63 -7.43 -11.00
N LYS A 124 6.41 -6.46 -10.51
CA LYS A 124 7.85 -6.61 -10.28
C LYS A 124 8.31 -5.82 -9.07
N LEU A 125 9.11 -6.44 -8.21
CA LEU A 125 9.82 -5.74 -7.14
C LEU A 125 11.29 -5.51 -7.50
N ILE A 126 11.78 -4.29 -7.28
CA ILE A 126 13.19 -3.91 -7.32
C ILE A 126 13.59 -3.43 -5.93
N VAL A 127 14.62 -4.02 -5.34
CA VAL A 127 15.16 -3.62 -4.04
C VAL A 127 16.52 -2.97 -4.27
N LEU A 128 16.74 -1.78 -3.70
CA LEU A 128 17.95 -0.97 -3.84
C LEU A 128 18.72 -0.85 -2.53
#